data_AF-D2Q0E3-F1
#
_entry.id   AF-D2Q0E3-F1
#
_cell.length_a   1.000
_cell.length_b   1.000
_cell.length_c   1.000
_cell.angle_alpha   90.00
_cell.angle_beta   90.00
_cell.angle_gamma   90.00
#
_symmetry.space_group_name_H-M   'P 1'
#
loop_
_entity.id
_entity.type
_entity.pdbx_description
1 polymer ?
#
loop_
_entity_poly.entity_id
_entity_poly.type
_entity_poly.pdbx_seq_one_letter_code
_entity_poly.pdbx_strand_id
1 'polypeptide(L)'
;MNDSEFDRLVARANPYGADNLRQVPDEAAASELLEAILNTDAPAPRLKPATRRRPFIAIAAAAAAAVIAAASGVFLPENNPAAPVSAYGAELRAATDATPRLLIDDPAWTIADIPQFTAKEGEIKFRSGRQMFQVNWRAKEGYGVRGEVGPRGTITLLGQTGPLYSSGMSTDFEAYLPPKGDYYLTIRADLGSEAKFRSVAAKLKTVDTDTWLDAMPAAIVKQSDAPRVVDEMLADVPTPKGFDRAPLLKVLVLERYQFGAMVINAVTCTWHEQWLAAKKTGDKAKEKEVVTALAGSRSWKVLQEMARRGRYSDGIWDLGDGLVKGKDLARRWANVC
;
A
#
# COMPACT_ATOMS: atom_id res chain seq x y z
N MET A 1 4.38 14.37 -34.81
CA MET A 1 3.18 13.52 -34.76
C MET A 1 2.06 14.34 -34.17
N ASN A 2 0.98 14.55 -34.91
CA ASN A 2 -0.18 15.29 -34.40
C ASN A 2 -1.21 14.34 -33.75
N ASP A 3 -2.18 14.88 -33.01
CA ASP A 3 -3.17 14.09 -32.28
C ASP A 3 -3.92 13.10 -33.19
N SER A 4 -4.20 13.51 -34.44
CA SER A 4 -4.88 12.64 -35.41
C SER A 4 -4.02 11.44 -35.86
N GLU A 5 -2.69 11.57 -35.88
CA GLU A 5 -1.77 10.49 -36.18
C GLU A 5 -1.61 9.53 -35.00
N PHE A 6 -1.63 10.06 -33.77
CA PHE A 6 -1.63 9.27 -32.56
C PHE A 6 -2.92 8.44 -32.43
N ASP A 7 -4.08 9.06 -32.62
CA ASP A 7 -5.37 8.38 -32.58
C ASP A 7 -5.46 7.26 -33.64
N ARG A 8 -4.91 7.48 -34.83
CA ARG A 8 -4.82 6.44 -35.88
C ARG A 8 -3.85 5.32 -35.58
N LEU A 9 -2.83 5.56 -34.75
CA LEU A 9 -1.90 4.52 -34.31
C LEU A 9 -2.53 3.69 -33.18
N VAL A 10 -3.19 4.35 -32.22
CA VAL A 10 -3.94 3.69 -31.14
C VAL A 10 -5.08 2.84 -31.71
N ALA A 11 -5.84 3.36 -32.67
CA ALA A 11 -6.94 2.61 -33.30
C ALA A 11 -6.44 1.39 -34.08
N ARG A 12 -5.25 1.45 -34.71
CA ARG A 12 -4.64 0.31 -35.42
C ARG A 12 -4.03 -0.74 -34.48
N ALA A 13 -3.59 -0.32 -33.31
CA ALA A 13 -3.01 -1.21 -32.30
C ALA A 13 -4.07 -1.95 -31.46
N ASN A 14 -5.36 -1.59 -31.59
CA ASN A 14 -6.45 -2.26 -30.89
C ASN A 14 -6.92 -3.50 -31.67
N PRO A 15 -6.61 -4.74 -31.21
CA PRO A 15 -6.98 -5.97 -31.92
C PRO A 15 -8.49 -6.22 -31.97
N TYR A 16 -9.28 -5.47 -31.20
CA TYR A 16 -10.72 -5.66 -31.12
C TYR A 16 -11.54 -4.68 -31.96
N GLY A 17 -10.96 -3.62 -32.55
CA GLY A 17 -11.71 -2.67 -33.40
C GLY A 17 -12.88 -1.95 -32.70
N ALA A 18 -13.26 -0.77 -33.18
CA ALA A 18 -14.36 0.00 -32.58
C ALA A 18 -15.73 -0.67 -32.77
N ASP A 19 -15.87 -1.52 -33.79
CA ASP A 19 -17.16 -2.13 -34.16
C ASP A 19 -17.51 -3.37 -33.30
N ASN A 20 -16.52 -4.11 -32.77
CA ASN A 20 -16.80 -5.27 -31.91
C ASN A 20 -17.22 -4.88 -30.49
N LEU A 21 -16.88 -3.66 -30.04
CA LEU A 21 -17.30 -3.15 -28.73
C LEU A 21 -18.81 -2.86 -28.67
N ARG A 22 -19.48 -2.67 -29.81
CA ARG A 22 -20.94 -2.46 -29.88
C ARG A 22 -21.76 -3.75 -29.81
N GLN A 23 -21.11 -4.91 -29.89
CA GLN A 23 -21.77 -6.22 -29.88
C GLN A 23 -21.56 -7.00 -28.57
N VAL A 24 -20.93 -6.41 -27.56
CA VAL A 24 -20.88 -7.02 -26.22
C VAL A 24 -22.28 -6.90 -25.61
N PRO A 25 -22.93 -8.02 -25.21
CA PRO A 25 -24.27 -7.95 -24.64
C PRO A 25 -24.27 -7.14 -23.33
N ASP A 26 -25.27 -6.28 -23.17
CA ASP A 26 -25.53 -5.52 -21.95
C ASP A 26 -25.62 -6.42 -20.70
N GLU A 27 -25.28 -5.82 -19.55
CA GLU A 27 -25.25 -6.21 -18.11
C GLU A 27 -25.66 -7.64 -17.66
N ALA A 28 -26.57 -8.32 -18.35
CA ALA A 28 -26.97 -9.70 -18.10
C ALA A 28 -25.83 -10.70 -18.35
N ALA A 29 -25.03 -10.52 -19.42
CA ALA A 29 -23.90 -11.41 -19.70
C ALA A 29 -22.76 -11.24 -18.69
N ALA A 30 -22.57 -10.03 -18.15
CA ALA A 30 -21.60 -9.77 -17.08
C ALA A 30 -22.03 -10.40 -15.75
N SER A 31 -23.33 -10.40 -15.46
CA SER A 31 -23.89 -11.04 -14.26
C SER A 31 -23.81 -12.58 -14.33
N GLU A 32 -24.10 -13.19 -15.48
CA GLU A 32 -23.93 -14.64 -15.68
C GLU A 32 -22.46 -15.09 -15.56
N LEU A 33 -21.52 -14.29 -16.07
CA LEU A 33 -20.08 -14.58 -15.93
C LEU A 33 -19.61 -14.45 -14.47
N LEU A 34 -20.14 -13.48 -13.72
CA LEU A 34 -19.84 -13.37 -12.29
C LEU A 34 -20.43 -14.52 -11.47
N GLU A 35 -21.68 -14.92 -11.77
CA GLU A 35 -22.31 -16.07 -11.10
C GLU A 35 -21.60 -17.38 -11.43
N ALA A 36 -21.15 -17.57 -12.68
CA ALA A 36 -20.38 -18.75 -13.07
C ALA A 36 -19.02 -18.83 -12.37
N ILE A 37 -18.35 -17.69 -12.15
CA ILE A 37 -17.08 -17.64 -11.41
C ILE A 37 -17.30 -17.91 -9.91
N LEU A 38 -18.39 -17.42 -9.34
CA LEU A 38 -18.70 -17.60 -7.91
C LEU A 38 -19.23 -19.01 -7.59
N ASN A 39 -19.86 -19.70 -8.54
CA ASN A 39 -20.46 -21.02 -8.35
C ASN A 39 -19.66 -22.17 -9.00
N THR A 40 -18.44 -21.94 -9.48
CA THR A 40 -17.57 -23.03 -9.96
C THR A 40 -16.88 -23.72 -8.78
N ASP A 41 -17.54 -24.72 -8.21
CA ASP A 41 -16.90 -25.75 -7.39
C ASP A 41 -16.17 -26.75 -8.29
N ALA A 42 -14.98 -26.38 -8.78
CA ALA A 42 -14.13 -27.33 -9.48
C ALA A 42 -13.49 -28.33 -8.48
N PRO A 43 -13.65 -29.64 -8.63
CA PRO A 43 -13.04 -30.61 -7.74
C PRO A 43 -11.52 -30.61 -7.92
N ALA A 44 -10.80 -30.45 -6.80
CA ALA A 44 -9.34 -30.47 -6.78
C ALA A 44 -8.78 -31.77 -7.39
N PRO A 45 -7.76 -31.70 -8.26
CA PRO A 45 -7.10 -32.90 -8.76
C PRO A 45 -6.40 -33.65 -7.62
N ARG A 46 -6.67 -34.96 -7.51
CA ARG A 46 -6.02 -35.87 -6.55
C ARG A 46 -4.52 -35.98 -6.85
N LEU A 47 -3.69 -35.38 -6.00
CA LEU A 47 -2.24 -35.57 -6.04
C LEU A 47 -1.87 -36.99 -5.56
N LYS A 48 -1.08 -37.71 -6.36
CA LYS A 48 -0.52 -39.02 -6.02
C LYS A 48 0.59 -38.88 -4.96
N PRO A 49 0.76 -39.85 -4.05
CA PRO A 49 1.77 -39.77 -2.99
C PRO A 49 3.16 -40.06 -3.55
N ALA A 50 4.09 -39.11 -3.42
CA ALA A 50 5.51 -39.31 -3.71
C ALA A 50 6.26 -39.70 -2.43
N THR A 51 7.01 -40.79 -2.55
CA THR A 51 7.65 -41.56 -1.49
C THR A 51 8.89 -40.88 -0.85
N ARG A 52 8.98 -41.00 0.48
CA ARG A 52 10.16 -40.71 1.33
C ARG A 52 11.46 -41.29 0.78
N ARG A 53 12.53 -40.47 0.76
CA ARG A 53 13.89 -40.89 1.14
C ARG A 53 14.63 -39.75 1.86
N ARG A 54 15.01 -39.99 3.12
CA ARG A 54 16.07 -39.25 3.84
C ARG A 54 17.40 -39.97 3.58
N PRO A 55 18.52 -39.26 3.66
CA PRO A 55 19.45 -39.61 4.73
C PRO A 55 20.02 -38.41 5.51
N PHE A 56 20.37 -38.71 6.75
CA PHE A 56 21.14 -37.91 7.70
C PHE A 56 22.57 -37.67 7.22
N ILE A 57 23.14 -36.48 7.43
CA ILE A 57 24.55 -36.28 7.83
C ILE A 57 24.65 -35.10 8.82
N ALA A 58 25.55 -35.27 9.78
CA ALA A 58 25.73 -34.55 11.03
C ALA A 58 26.55 -33.24 10.94
N ILE A 59 26.55 -32.59 12.11
CA ILE A 59 27.12 -31.32 12.58
C ILE A 59 28.62 -31.11 12.25
N ALA A 60 28.99 -29.86 11.96
CA ALA A 60 30.29 -29.31 12.35
C ALA A 60 30.13 -27.84 12.78
N ALA A 61 30.45 -27.57 14.05
CA ALA A 61 30.59 -26.25 14.63
C ALA A 61 32.00 -25.72 14.36
N ALA A 62 32.12 -24.43 14.04
CA ALA A 62 33.36 -23.67 14.20
C ALA A 62 33.00 -22.25 14.65
N ALA A 63 33.63 -21.84 15.75
CA ALA A 63 33.42 -20.60 16.47
C ALA A 63 34.45 -19.51 16.09
N ALA A 64 34.16 -18.30 16.57
CA ALA A 64 34.98 -17.07 16.68
C ALA A 64 34.96 -16.14 15.44
N ALA A 65 34.89 -14.81 15.56
CA ALA A 65 35.16 -13.92 16.69
C ALA A 65 34.28 -12.66 16.67
N ALA A 66 34.20 -12.03 17.85
CA ALA A 66 33.45 -10.84 18.20
C ALA A 66 34.01 -9.54 17.57
N VAL A 67 33.11 -8.59 17.31
CA VAL A 67 33.41 -7.15 17.39
C VAL A 67 32.48 -6.55 18.43
N ILE A 68 33.10 -6.01 19.48
CA ILE A 68 32.47 -5.28 20.57
C ILE A 68 32.05 -3.92 20.05
N ALA A 69 30.75 -3.61 20.11
CA ALA A 69 30.27 -2.25 20.25
C ALA A 69 29.31 -2.24 21.45
N ALA A 70 29.82 -1.70 22.55
CA ALA A 70 29.07 -1.52 23.78
C ALA A 70 28.05 -0.39 23.62
N ALA A 71 26.78 -0.73 23.74
CA ALA A 71 25.76 0.15 24.31
C ALA A 71 24.89 -0.75 25.19
N SER A 72 24.95 -0.52 26.49
CA SER A 72 24.37 -1.32 27.56
C SER A 72 22.84 -1.45 27.46
N GLY A 73 22.37 -2.60 27.00
CA GLY A 73 21.01 -3.09 27.19
C GLY A 73 21.02 -4.26 28.17
N VAL A 74 20.50 -4.04 29.37
CA VAL A 74 20.30 -5.09 30.38
C VAL A 74 19.34 -6.14 29.80
N PHE A 75 19.78 -7.40 29.72
CA PHE A 75 18.90 -8.54 29.45
C PHE A 75 17.89 -8.66 30.59
N LEU A 76 16.69 -8.11 30.39
CA LEU A 76 15.56 -8.38 31.27
C LEU A 76 14.78 -9.59 30.71
N PRO A 77 14.41 -10.57 31.54
CA PRO A 77 13.58 -11.70 31.12
C PRO A 77 12.20 -11.23 30.64
N GLU A 78 11.61 -11.95 29.68
CA GLU A 78 10.35 -11.64 28.97
C GLU A 78 9.11 -11.38 29.87
N ASN A 79 9.21 -11.59 31.18
CA ASN A 79 8.12 -11.40 32.14
C ASN A 79 8.36 -10.29 33.19
N ASN A 80 9.27 -9.34 32.94
CA ASN A 80 9.46 -8.21 33.86
C ASN A 80 8.37 -7.12 33.64
N PRO A 81 7.49 -6.84 34.62
CA PRO A 81 6.50 -5.77 34.52
C PRO A 81 7.10 -4.35 34.47
N ALA A 82 8.41 -4.20 34.65
CA ALA A 82 9.15 -2.95 34.49
C ALA A 82 9.89 -2.82 33.15
N ALA A 83 9.77 -3.80 32.23
CA ALA A 83 10.28 -3.64 30.87
C ALA A 83 9.54 -2.48 30.18
N PRO A 84 10.23 -1.59 29.45
CA PRO A 84 9.58 -0.54 28.68
C PRO A 84 8.53 -1.18 27.78
N VAL A 85 7.25 -0.84 27.97
CA VAL A 85 6.21 -1.25 27.05
C VAL A 85 6.59 -0.63 25.72
N SER A 86 6.96 -1.48 24.76
CA SER A 86 7.27 -1.05 23.40
C SER A 86 6.16 -0.10 22.92
N ALA A 87 6.53 1.09 22.45
CA ALA A 87 5.57 2.03 21.83
C ALA A 87 4.83 1.38 20.63
N TYR A 88 5.38 0.29 20.13
CA TYR A 88 4.83 -0.57 19.10
C TYR A 88 4.18 -1.80 19.75
N GLY A 89 2.88 -1.99 19.53
CA GLY A 89 2.12 -3.14 20.05
C GLY A 89 2.63 -4.49 19.52
N ALA A 90 2.25 -5.58 20.21
CA ALA A 90 2.67 -6.94 19.86
C ALA A 90 2.30 -7.32 18.42
N GLU A 91 1.15 -6.85 17.92
CA GLU A 91 0.67 -7.14 16.57
C GLU A 91 1.57 -6.52 15.49
N LEU A 92 1.98 -5.26 15.67
CA LEU A 92 2.92 -4.62 14.76
C LEU A 92 4.28 -5.30 14.80
N ARG A 93 4.78 -5.68 15.99
CA ARG A 93 6.04 -6.42 16.10
C ARG A 93 5.97 -7.75 15.34
N ALA A 94 4.89 -8.52 15.51
CA ALA A 94 4.68 -9.77 14.78
C ALA A 94 4.61 -9.54 13.25
N ALA A 95 3.93 -8.46 12.80
CA ALA A 95 3.92 -8.09 11.39
C ALA A 95 5.32 -7.70 10.90
N THR A 96 6.07 -6.90 11.65
CA THR A 96 7.44 -6.53 11.35
C THR A 96 8.35 -7.75 11.27
N ASP A 97 8.23 -8.71 12.20
CA ASP A 97 8.97 -9.98 12.22
C ASP A 97 8.70 -10.85 10.98
N ALA A 98 7.49 -10.77 10.42
CA ALA A 98 7.08 -11.49 9.21
C ALA A 98 7.51 -10.80 7.89
N THR A 99 8.07 -9.60 7.94
CA THR A 99 8.39 -8.78 6.75
C THR A 99 9.91 -8.66 6.51
N PRO A 100 10.36 -8.20 5.33
CA PRO A 100 11.79 -8.18 4.97
C PRO A 100 12.71 -7.24 5.79
N ARG A 101 12.13 -6.33 6.60
CA ARG A 101 12.83 -5.30 7.44
C ARG A 101 14.07 -4.72 6.77
N LEU A 102 13.84 -3.98 5.70
CA LEU A 102 14.92 -3.43 4.87
C LEU A 102 15.19 -1.97 5.23
N LEU A 103 16.47 -1.61 5.26
CA LEU A 103 16.97 -0.23 5.32
C LEU A 103 18.04 -0.03 4.25
N ILE A 104 18.27 1.23 3.85
CA ILE A 104 19.40 1.62 3.00
C ILE A 104 20.55 2.02 3.92
N ASP A 105 21.71 1.37 3.76
CA ASP A 105 22.93 1.67 4.51
C ASP A 105 23.63 2.94 3.98
N ASP A 106 22.92 4.06 4.07
CA ASP A 106 23.37 5.38 3.65
C ASP A 106 22.59 6.44 4.45
N PRO A 107 23.24 7.27 5.27
CA PRO A 107 22.55 8.23 6.13
C PRO A 107 21.82 9.34 5.35
N ALA A 108 22.10 9.51 4.06
CA ALA A 108 21.33 10.42 3.21
C ALA A 108 19.91 9.91 2.91
N TRP A 109 19.67 8.60 3.11
CA TRP A 109 18.39 7.94 2.85
C TRP A 109 17.66 7.62 4.14
N THR A 110 16.45 8.16 4.30
CA THR A 110 15.57 7.85 5.43
C THR A 110 14.26 7.26 4.94
N ILE A 111 13.59 6.48 5.79
CA ILE A 111 12.18 6.10 5.55
C ILE A 111 11.38 7.40 5.46
N ALA A 112 10.57 7.50 4.42
CA ALA A 112 9.80 8.70 4.09
C ALA A 112 8.29 8.45 4.09
N ASP A 113 7.87 7.24 3.77
CA ASP A 113 6.47 6.85 3.66
C ASP A 113 6.34 5.32 3.73
N ILE A 114 5.23 4.83 4.29
CA ILE A 114 4.86 3.42 4.36
C ILE A 114 3.36 3.35 4.05
N PRO A 115 2.98 3.36 2.76
CA PRO A 115 1.58 3.45 2.38
C PRO A 115 0.80 2.15 2.62
N GLN A 116 1.50 1.01 2.69
CA GLN A 116 0.89 -0.29 2.97
C GLN A 116 1.85 -1.14 3.81
N PHE A 117 1.31 -1.76 4.88
CA PHE A 117 2.11 -2.58 5.77
C PHE A 117 1.30 -3.77 6.32
N THR A 118 1.45 -4.93 5.70
CA THR A 118 0.90 -6.20 6.17
C THR A 118 1.95 -7.31 6.06
N ALA A 119 1.71 -8.47 6.68
CA ALA A 119 2.61 -9.61 6.57
C ALA A 119 2.82 -10.12 5.13
N LYS A 120 1.83 -9.94 4.24
CA LYS A 120 1.86 -10.48 2.86
C LYS A 120 2.20 -9.44 1.80
N GLU A 121 1.86 -8.19 2.08
CA GLU A 121 2.05 -7.09 1.15
C GLU A 121 2.39 -5.80 1.88
N GLY A 122 3.30 -5.04 1.29
CA GLY A 122 3.48 -3.67 1.68
C GLY A 122 4.56 -2.97 0.89
N GLU A 123 4.74 -1.71 1.24
CA GLU A 123 5.56 -0.76 0.53
C GLU A 123 6.27 0.15 1.53
N ILE A 124 7.57 0.35 1.31
CA ILE A 124 8.38 1.33 2.03
C ILE A 124 9.02 2.22 0.99
N LYS A 125 8.90 3.54 1.19
CA LYS A 125 9.59 4.53 0.40
C LYS A 125 10.69 5.18 1.23
N PHE A 126 11.89 5.23 0.66
CA PHE A 126 13.02 5.97 1.17
C PHE A 126 13.19 7.26 0.38
N ARG A 127 13.72 8.31 1.03
CA ARG A 127 13.98 9.61 0.42
C ARG A 127 15.40 10.09 0.71
N SER A 128 16.01 10.68 -0.30
CA SER A 128 17.26 11.47 -0.20
C SER A 128 17.08 12.75 -1.01
N GLY A 129 16.81 13.88 -0.34
CA GLY A 129 16.44 15.14 -1.00
C GLY A 129 15.17 14.98 -1.86
N ARG A 130 15.30 15.18 -3.18
CA ARG A 130 14.20 14.97 -4.15
C ARG A 130 14.11 13.55 -4.69
N GLN A 131 15.08 12.70 -4.38
CA GLN A 131 15.14 11.34 -4.89
C GLN A 131 14.30 10.41 -4.03
N MET A 132 13.61 9.47 -4.67
CA MET A 132 12.79 8.46 -4.03
C MET A 132 13.29 7.07 -4.44
N PHE A 133 13.23 6.14 -3.49
CA PHE A 133 13.58 4.74 -3.71
C PHE A 133 12.53 3.89 -3.00
N GLN A 134 11.86 3.03 -3.74
CA GLN A 134 10.71 2.27 -3.26
C GLN A 134 11.06 0.79 -3.19
N VAL A 135 10.64 0.15 -2.11
CA VAL A 135 10.70 -1.30 -1.93
C VAL A 135 9.31 -1.80 -1.62
N ASN A 136 8.84 -2.78 -2.38
CA ASN A 136 7.59 -3.48 -2.13
C ASN A 136 7.88 -4.94 -1.80
N TRP A 137 7.11 -5.52 -0.90
CA TRP A 137 6.96 -6.98 -0.82
C TRP A 137 5.53 -7.34 -1.18
N ARG A 138 5.37 -8.45 -1.88
CA ARG A 138 4.08 -8.94 -2.37
C ARG A 138 4.04 -10.46 -2.24
N ALA A 139 2.84 -11.00 -2.11
CA ALA A 139 2.62 -12.44 -2.04
C ALA A 139 3.27 -13.16 -3.24
N LYS A 140 3.98 -14.26 -2.99
CA LYS A 140 4.76 -15.01 -4.00
C LYS A 140 3.93 -15.45 -5.22
N GLU A 141 2.63 -15.65 -5.04
CA GLU A 141 1.69 -16.07 -6.10
C GLU A 141 1.59 -15.03 -7.23
N GLY A 142 1.88 -13.76 -6.94
CA GLY A 142 1.94 -12.70 -7.95
C GLY A 142 3.25 -12.64 -8.75
N TYR A 143 4.25 -13.44 -8.39
CA TYR A 143 5.54 -13.42 -9.08
C TYR A 143 5.43 -13.95 -10.51
N GLY A 144 6.10 -13.28 -11.45
CA GLY A 144 6.09 -13.63 -12.87
C GLY A 144 4.90 -13.10 -13.66
N VAL A 145 3.90 -12.50 -13.00
CA VAL A 145 2.82 -11.77 -13.68
C VAL A 145 3.38 -10.41 -14.13
N ARG A 146 3.88 -10.35 -15.37
CA ARG A 146 4.32 -9.09 -15.98
C ARG A 146 3.82 -9.01 -17.43
N GLY A 147 3.47 -7.80 -17.86
CA GLY A 147 3.16 -7.49 -19.26
C GLY A 147 4.37 -7.61 -20.19
N GLU A 148 4.17 -7.27 -21.46
CA GLU A 148 5.04 -7.58 -22.62
C GLU A 148 6.47 -7.01 -22.58
N VAL A 149 6.82 -6.17 -21.61
CA VAL A 149 8.15 -5.55 -21.52
C VAL A 149 9.16 -6.56 -20.96
N GLY A 150 10.03 -7.07 -21.83
CA GLY A 150 11.15 -7.93 -21.48
C GLY A 150 12.20 -7.25 -20.58
N PRO A 151 13.02 -8.04 -19.85
CA PRO A 151 14.07 -7.50 -18.99
C PRO A 151 15.18 -6.83 -19.79
N ARG A 152 15.74 -5.75 -19.25
CA ARG A 152 16.92 -5.06 -19.78
C ARG A 152 18.21 -5.77 -19.40
N GLY A 153 18.19 -6.50 -18.28
CA GLY A 153 19.32 -7.26 -17.77
C GLY A 153 18.98 -7.91 -16.44
N THR A 154 20.00 -8.18 -15.63
CA THR A 154 19.85 -8.73 -14.29
C THR A 154 20.50 -7.84 -13.24
N ILE A 155 20.12 -8.04 -11.99
CA ILE A 155 20.72 -7.41 -10.83
C ILE A 155 20.76 -8.40 -9.66
N THR A 156 21.83 -8.35 -8.88
CA THR A 156 21.98 -9.15 -7.66
C THR A 156 21.85 -8.24 -6.45
N LEU A 157 20.86 -8.49 -5.60
CA LEU A 157 20.57 -7.74 -4.37
C LEU A 157 20.19 -8.72 -3.27
N LEU A 158 20.61 -8.46 -2.03
CA LEU A 158 20.23 -9.28 -0.86
C LEU A 158 20.50 -10.81 -1.06
N GLY A 159 21.57 -11.13 -1.80
CA GLY A 159 21.93 -12.52 -2.15
C GLY A 159 21.06 -13.18 -3.22
N GLN A 160 20.19 -12.43 -3.89
CA GLN A 160 19.27 -12.94 -4.91
C GLN A 160 19.54 -12.25 -6.25
N THR A 161 19.57 -13.02 -7.34
CA THR A 161 19.66 -12.49 -8.71
C THR A 161 18.28 -12.49 -9.33
N GLY A 162 17.87 -11.34 -9.86
CA GLY A 162 16.56 -11.16 -10.49
C GLY A 162 16.63 -10.27 -11.74
N PRO A 163 15.58 -10.28 -12.58
CA PRO A 163 15.51 -9.40 -13.73
C PRO A 163 15.44 -7.92 -13.32
N LEU A 164 16.15 -7.09 -14.09
CA LEU A 164 16.08 -5.63 -14.05
C LEU A 164 15.34 -5.14 -15.29
N TYR A 165 14.38 -4.26 -15.06
CA TYR A 165 13.57 -3.66 -16.10
C TYR A 165 13.74 -2.14 -16.10
N SER A 166 13.46 -1.53 -17.25
CA SER A 166 13.30 -0.08 -17.40
C SER A 166 12.11 0.19 -18.31
N SER A 167 11.37 1.27 -18.05
CA SER A 167 10.30 1.70 -18.97
C SER A 167 10.90 2.47 -20.14
N GLY A 168 11.29 1.79 -21.22
CA GLY A 168 11.82 2.42 -22.44
C GLY A 168 13.08 3.27 -22.21
N MET A 169 13.05 4.55 -22.64
CA MET A 169 14.13 5.54 -22.45
C MET A 169 14.12 6.19 -21.04
N SER A 170 13.27 5.74 -20.12
CA SER A 170 13.23 6.32 -18.78
C SER A 170 14.44 5.94 -17.94
N THR A 171 14.71 6.77 -16.94
CA THR A 171 15.67 6.51 -15.87
C THR A 171 15.01 5.82 -14.67
N ASP A 172 13.80 5.30 -14.86
CA ASP A 172 13.00 4.55 -13.90
C ASP A 172 13.29 3.05 -14.06
N PHE A 173 14.00 2.52 -13.06
CA PHE A 173 14.42 1.12 -13.04
C PHE A 173 13.64 0.37 -11.98
N GLU A 174 13.27 -0.87 -12.31
CA GLU A 174 12.62 -1.77 -11.38
C GLU A 174 13.26 -3.16 -11.41
N ALA A 175 13.71 -3.62 -10.25
CA ALA A 175 14.22 -4.97 -10.04
C ALA A 175 13.13 -5.86 -9.43
N TYR A 176 13.03 -7.10 -9.91
CA TYR A 176 12.14 -8.12 -9.36
C TYR A 176 13.03 -9.23 -8.82
N LEU A 177 13.05 -9.42 -7.50
CA LEU A 177 13.78 -10.53 -6.92
C LEU A 177 12.88 -11.77 -6.87
N PRO A 178 13.42 -12.97 -7.09
CA PRO A 178 12.65 -14.20 -6.95
C PRO A 178 12.03 -14.30 -5.55
N PRO A 179 10.94 -15.07 -5.38
CA PRO A 179 10.33 -15.26 -4.08
C PRO A 179 11.31 -15.84 -3.05
N LYS A 180 11.28 -15.30 -1.83
CA LYS A 180 12.00 -15.81 -0.65
C LYS A 180 10.99 -15.98 0.48
N GLY A 181 10.63 -17.22 0.76
CA GLY A 181 9.52 -17.51 1.68
C GLY A 181 8.17 -17.24 1.01
N ASP A 182 7.31 -16.46 1.66
CA ASP A 182 5.94 -16.20 1.20
C ASP A 182 5.76 -14.91 0.39
N TYR A 183 6.85 -14.18 0.16
CA TYR A 183 6.83 -12.95 -0.63
C TYR A 183 7.95 -12.90 -1.67
N TYR A 184 7.79 -12.01 -2.64
CA TYR A 184 8.86 -11.54 -3.52
C TYR A 184 9.02 -10.03 -3.36
N LEU A 185 10.19 -9.49 -3.76
CA LEU A 185 10.48 -8.07 -3.66
C LEU A 185 10.44 -7.41 -5.03
N THR A 186 9.85 -6.21 -5.09
CA THR A 186 10.11 -5.27 -6.18
C THR A 186 10.79 -4.03 -5.64
N ILE A 187 11.79 -3.55 -6.37
CA ILE A 187 12.62 -2.43 -5.96
C ILE A 187 12.67 -1.44 -7.11
N ARG A 188 12.13 -0.25 -6.91
CA ARG A 188 11.94 0.74 -7.97
C ARG A 188 12.52 2.09 -7.60
N ALA A 189 13.23 2.73 -8.53
CA ALA A 189 13.61 4.13 -8.36
C ALA A 189 13.93 4.79 -9.70
N ASP A 190 13.61 6.08 -9.78
CA ASP A 190 14.15 6.97 -10.82
C ASP A 190 15.29 7.81 -10.21
N LEU A 191 16.52 7.43 -10.54
CA LEU A 191 17.73 8.07 -10.01
C LEU A 191 18.60 8.70 -11.11
N GLY A 192 18.08 8.85 -12.32
CA GLY A 192 18.78 9.47 -13.45
C GLY A 192 19.75 8.54 -14.22
N SER A 193 20.12 7.38 -13.67
CA SER A 193 20.90 6.37 -14.42
C SER A 193 20.81 4.98 -13.79
N GLU A 194 21.04 3.94 -14.59
CA GLU A 194 21.10 2.55 -14.13
C GLU A 194 22.22 2.35 -13.10
N ALA A 195 23.38 2.98 -13.33
CA ALA A 195 24.51 2.90 -12.41
C ALA A 195 24.17 3.46 -11.02
N LYS A 196 23.44 4.59 -10.97
CA LYS A 196 23.00 5.18 -9.71
C LYS A 196 21.92 4.33 -9.02
N PHE A 197 20.99 3.76 -9.78
CA PHE A 197 20.03 2.77 -9.27
C PHE A 197 20.75 1.59 -8.60
N ARG A 198 21.69 0.94 -9.32
CA ARG A 198 22.46 -0.20 -8.80
C ARG A 198 23.27 0.18 -7.56
N SER A 199 23.89 1.36 -7.56
CA SER A 199 24.68 1.87 -6.43
C SER A 199 23.86 2.04 -5.16
N VAL A 200 22.64 2.60 -5.24
CA VAL A 200 21.75 2.75 -4.07
C VAL A 200 21.16 1.40 -3.67
N ALA A 201 20.70 0.59 -4.64
CA ALA A 201 20.10 -0.71 -4.36
C ALA A 201 21.09 -1.67 -3.66
N ALA A 202 22.37 -1.62 -4.02
CA ALA A 202 23.41 -2.43 -3.38
C ALA A 202 23.62 -2.12 -1.89
N LYS A 203 23.13 -0.97 -1.40
CA LYS A 203 23.19 -0.59 0.01
C LYS A 203 21.97 -1.06 0.81
N LEU A 204 20.99 -1.72 0.18
CA LEU A 204 19.88 -2.34 0.91
C LEU A 204 20.40 -3.46 1.80
N LYS A 205 20.00 -3.44 3.07
CA LYS A 205 20.30 -4.49 4.05
C LYS A 205 19.06 -4.86 4.85
N THR A 206 18.99 -6.14 5.24
CA THR A 206 18.04 -6.59 6.26
C THR A 206 18.57 -6.22 7.64
N VAL A 207 17.68 -5.72 8.49
CA VAL A 207 17.98 -5.36 9.89
C VAL A 207 17.05 -6.12 10.84
N ASP A 208 17.36 -6.08 12.14
CA ASP A 208 16.45 -6.55 13.18
C ASP A 208 15.24 -5.61 13.37
N THR A 209 14.27 -6.09 14.13
CA THR A 209 12.98 -5.42 14.35
C THR A 209 13.14 -4.10 15.10
N ASP A 210 13.98 -4.02 16.12
CA ASP A 210 14.15 -2.80 16.89
C ASP A 210 14.86 -1.73 16.06
N THR A 211 15.93 -2.09 15.35
CA THR A 211 16.62 -1.19 14.40
C THR A 211 15.67 -0.65 13.32
N TRP A 212 14.77 -1.49 12.80
CA TRP A 212 13.80 -1.05 11.78
C TRP A 212 12.74 -0.11 12.36
N LEU A 213 12.24 -0.41 13.56
CA LEU A 213 11.26 0.42 14.26
C LEU A 213 11.86 1.77 14.69
N ASP A 214 13.13 1.79 15.11
CA ASP A 214 13.85 3.02 15.47
C ASP A 214 14.13 3.93 14.26
N ALA A 215 14.21 3.35 13.06
CA ALA A 215 14.35 4.12 11.82
C ALA A 215 13.04 4.78 11.34
N MET A 216 11.91 4.52 12.01
CA MET A 216 10.63 5.12 11.64
C MET A 216 10.61 6.63 11.86
N PRO A 217 10.22 7.43 10.86
CA PRO A 217 10.12 8.86 11.06
C PRO A 217 8.97 9.19 12.01
N ALA A 218 9.09 10.30 12.74
CA ALA A 218 8.06 10.76 13.68
C ALA A 218 6.70 11.05 13.01
N ALA A 219 6.67 11.18 11.68
CA ALA A 219 5.45 11.36 10.89
C ALA A 219 4.62 10.06 10.72
N ILE A 220 5.17 8.90 11.09
CA ILE A 220 4.42 7.64 11.12
C ILE A 220 3.51 7.64 12.35
N VAL A 221 2.21 7.43 12.11
CA VAL A 221 1.22 7.20 13.15
C VAL A 221 1.37 5.76 13.62
N LYS A 222 1.71 5.62 14.91
CA LYS A 222 1.82 4.33 15.59
C LYS A 222 0.46 3.91 16.12
N GLN A 223 0.23 2.62 16.29
CA GLN A 223 -1.00 2.08 16.89
C GLN A 223 -1.35 2.76 18.23
N SER A 224 -0.36 3.02 19.10
CA SER A 224 -0.57 3.71 20.38
C SER A 224 -1.00 5.18 20.25
N ASP A 225 -0.62 5.82 19.15
CA ASP A 225 -0.96 7.21 18.85
C ASP A 225 -2.29 7.35 18.10
N ALA A 226 -2.78 6.25 17.49
CA ALA A 226 -3.95 6.26 16.62
C ALA A 226 -5.19 6.92 17.27
N PRO A 227 -5.58 6.63 18.54
CA PRO A 227 -6.73 7.30 19.16
C PRO A 227 -6.59 8.83 19.19
N ARG A 228 -5.45 9.34 19.66
CA ARG A 228 -5.17 10.78 19.73
C ARG A 228 -5.18 11.41 18.33
N VAL A 229 -4.53 10.76 17.35
CA VAL A 229 -4.45 11.28 15.99
C VAL A 229 -5.82 11.28 15.29
N VAL A 230 -6.65 10.26 15.52
CA VAL A 230 -8.04 10.24 15.02
C VAL A 230 -8.84 11.40 15.61
N ASP A 231 -8.74 11.64 16.93
CA ASP A 231 -9.42 12.75 17.57
C ASP A 231 -8.94 14.11 17.04
N GLU A 232 -7.64 14.28 16.80
CA GLU A 232 -7.07 15.48 16.17
C GLU A 232 -7.62 15.70 14.75
N MET A 233 -7.68 14.64 13.93
CA MET A 233 -8.14 14.72 12.55
C MET A 233 -9.64 14.96 12.42
N LEU A 234 -10.43 14.52 13.40
CA LEU A 234 -11.89 14.66 13.42
C LEU A 234 -12.39 15.88 14.19
N ALA A 235 -11.49 16.64 14.84
CA ALA A 235 -11.85 17.75 15.72
C ALA A 235 -12.75 18.82 15.06
N ASP A 236 -12.65 19.01 13.75
CA ASP A 236 -13.44 19.96 12.96
C ASP A 236 -14.16 19.31 11.76
N VAL A 237 -14.27 17.98 11.76
CA VAL A 237 -14.95 17.21 10.71
C VAL A 237 -16.32 16.75 11.24
N PRO A 238 -17.45 17.21 10.68
CA PRO A 238 -18.76 16.67 11.03
C PRO A 238 -18.83 15.18 10.70
N THR A 239 -19.08 14.36 11.72
CA THR A 239 -19.27 12.91 11.57
C THR A 239 -20.76 12.55 11.58
N PRO A 240 -21.22 11.64 10.72
CA PRO A 240 -22.61 11.18 10.76
C PRO A 240 -22.90 10.42 12.06
N LYS A 241 -24.18 10.38 12.44
CA LYS A 241 -24.60 9.66 13.65
C LYS A 241 -24.26 8.17 13.51
N GLY A 242 -23.59 7.62 14.52
CA GLY A 242 -23.21 6.20 14.53
C GLY A 242 -21.89 5.90 13.82
N PHE A 243 -21.12 6.92 13.43
CA PHE A 243 -19.77 6.74 12.89
C PHE A 243 -18.89 5.89 13.83
N ASP A 244 -18.45 4.73 13.34
CA ASP A 244 -17.62 3.79 14.09
C ASP A 244 -16.13 4.08 13.86
N ARG A 245 -15.44 4.47 14.93
CA ARG A 245 -14.00 4.74 14.93
C ARG A 245 -13.16 3.48 15.17
N ALA A 246 -13.75 2.39 15.66
CA ALA A 246 -13.01 1.21 16.10
C ALA A 246 -12.09 0.61 15.02
N PRO A 247 -12.45 0.55 13.73
CA PRO A 247 -11.55 0.07 12.67
C PRO A 247 -10.28 0.91 12.52
N LEU A 248 -10.38 2.23 12.70
CA LEU A 248 -9.26 3.17 12.56
C LEU A 248 -8.19 2.99 13.66
N LEU A 249 -8.59 2.42 14.80
CA LEU A 249 -7.70 2.18 15.95
C LEU A 249 -6.88 0.89 15.82
N LYS A 250 -7.18 0.06 14.80
CA LYS A 250 -6.48 -1.20 14.53
C LYS A 250 -5.36 -1.04 13.50
N VAL A 251 -5.14 0.17 12.98
CA VAL A 251 -4.06 0.45 12.05
C VAL A 251 -2.72 0.25 12.76
N LEU A 252 -1.87 -0.60 12.18
CA LEU A 252 -0.57 -0.93 12.75
C LEU A 252 0.41 0.24 12.63
N VAL A 253 0.66 0.68 11.39
CA VAL A 253 1.55 1.79 11.02
C VAL A 253 1.06 2.38 9.69
N LEU A 254 0.88 3.70 9.66
CA LEU A 254 0.67 4.47 8.43
C LEU A 254 1.31 5.84 8.56
N GLU A 255 1.80 6.38 7.45
CA GLU A 255 2.21 7.78 7.41
C GLU A 255 1.00 8.71 7.57
N ARG A 256 1.17 9.85 8.26
CA ARG A 256 0.07 10.75 8.63
C ARG A 256 -0.84 11.15 7.47
N TYR A 257 -0.32 11.35 6.26
CA TYR A 257 -1.17 11.65 5.09
C TYR A 257 -2.08 10.46 4.75
N GLN A 258 -1.55 9.24 4.73
CA GLN A 258 -2.32 8.03 4.41
C GLN A 258 -3.31 7.70 5.51
N PHE A 259 -2.91 7.89 6.78
CA PHE A 259 -3.83 7.76 7.91
C PHE A 259 -4.96 8.78 7.83
N GLY A 260 -4.65 10.04 7.48
CA GLY A 260 -5.66 11.08 7.22
C GLY A 260 -6.60 10.72 6.07
N ALA A 261 -6.08 10.18 4.99
CA ALA A 261 -6.90 9.67 3.88
C ALA A 261 -7.85 8.58 4.37
N MET A 262 -7.37 7.59 5.15
CA MET A 262 -8.21 6.53 5.70
C MET A 262 -9.32 7.08 6.63
N VAL A 263 -8.99 8.02 7.52
CA VAL A 263 -9.94 8.64 8.44
C VAL A 263 -11.03 9.40 7.66
N ILE A 264 -10.62 10.24 6.71
CA ILE A 264 -11.58 11.01 5.90
C ILE A 264 -12.40 10.09 5.00
N ASN A 265 -11.80 9.04 4.43
CA ASN A 265 -12.52 8.07 3.63
C ASN A 265 -13.65 7.42 4.43
N ALA A 266 -13.36 6.95 5.64
CA ALA A 266 -14.37 6.33 6.51
C ALA A 266 -15.54 7.29 6.82
N VAL A 267 -15.24 8.56 7.13
CA VAL A 267 -16.28 9.58 7.38
C VAL A 267 -17.11 9.83 6.13
N THR A 268 -16.45 10.05 4.98
CA THR A 268 -17.08 10.34 3.70
C THR A 268 -17.97 9.17 3.25
N CYS A 269 -17.55 7.93 3.44
CA CYS A 269 -18.35 6.76 3.09
C CYS A 269 -19.55 6.54 4.01
N THR A 270 -19.42 6.84 5.30
CA THR A 270 -20.58 6.80 6.19
C THR A 270 -21.61 7.89 5.82
N TRP A 271 -21.14 9.07 5.39
CA TRP A 271 -22.01 10.10 4.82
C TRP A 271 -22.69 9.66 3.52
N HIS A 272 -21.99 8.91 2.66
CA HIS A 272 -22.54 8.35 1.44
C HIS A 272 -23.70 7.38 1.73
N GLU A 273 -23.50 6.45 2.67
CA GLU A 273 -24.52 5.49 3.09
C GLU A 273 -25.78 6.22 3.61
N GLN A 274 -25.60 7.24 4.44
CA GLN A 274 -26.70 8.07 4.92
C GLN A 274 -27.43 8.76 3.75
N TRP A 275 -26.71 9.30 2.78
CA TRP A 275 -27.30 9.95 1.60
C TRP A 275 -28.10 8.97 0.75
N LEU A 276 -27.56 7.77 0.47
CA LEU A 276 -28.26 6.72 -0.27
C LEU A 276 -29.54 6.27 0.45
N ALA A 277 -29.46 6.05 1.76
CA ALA A 277 -30.62 5.71 2.58
C ALA A 277 -31.68 6.81 2.55
N ALA A 278 -31.27 8.08 2.70
CA ALA A 278 -32.16 9.23 2.66
C ALA A 278 -32.85 9.39 1.29
N LYS A 279 -32.09 9.21 0.20
CA LYS A 279 -32.61 9.22 -1.17
C LYS A 279 -33.63 8.12 -1.40
N LYS A 280 -33.39 6.91 -0.87
CA LYS A 280 -34.30 5.76 -0.97
C LYS A 280 -35.61 6.00 -0.22
N THR A 281 -35.58 6.67 0.93
CA THR A 281 -36.78 6.92 1.75
C THR A 281 -37.41 8.30 1.51
N GLY A 282 -36.82 9.14 0.67
CA GLY A 282 -37.26 10.53 0.45
C GLY A 282 -37.01 11.47 1.63
N ASP A 283 -36.08 11.13 2.54
CA ASP A 283 -35.76 11.93 3.74
C ASP A 283 -34.93 13.17 3.37
N LYS A 284 -35.62 14.27 3.08
CA LYS A 284 -34.97 15.54 2.69
C LYS A 284 -34.16 16.19 3.79
N ALA A 285 -34.47 15.93 5.06
CA ALA A 285 -33.69 16.46 6.17
C ALA A 285 -32.31 15.82 6.20
N LYS A 286 -32.23 14.48 6.08
CA LYS A 286 -30.95 13.77 6.03
C LYS A 286 -30.16 14.03 4.76
N GLU A 287 -30.82 14.16 3.61
CA GLU A 287 -30.14 14.59 2.37
C GLU A 287 -29.45 15.95 2.59
N LYS A 288 -30.15 16.93 3.18
CA LYS A 288 -29.61 18.27 3.46
C LYS A 288 -28.48 18.25 4.49
N GLU A 289 -28.57 17.38 5.50
CA GLU A 289 -27.51 17.19 6.48
C GLU A 289 -26.20 16.76 5.83
N VAL A 290 -26.25 15.73 4.97
CA VAL A 290 -25.08 15.25 4.23
C VAL A 290 -24.48 16.36 3.37
N VAL A 291 -25.32 17.07 2.60
CA VAL A 291 -24.87 18.16 1.72
C VAL A 291 -24.17 19.24 2.55
N THR A 292 -24.73 19.60 3.72
CA THR A 292 -24.16 20.63 4.60
C THR A 292 -22.81 20.19 5.15
N ALA A 293 -22.68 18.94 5.61
CA ALA A 293 -21.44 18.40 6.13
C ALA A 293 -20.32 18.43 5.08
N LEU A 294 -20.57 17.86 3.90
CA LEU A 294 -19.54 17.73 2.85
C LEU A 294 -19.26 19.05 2.11
N ALA A 295 -20.23 19.98 2.03
CA ALA A 295 -19.98 21.34 1.56
C ALA A 295 -18.95 22.08 2.44
N GLY A 296 -18.89 21.74 3.73
CA GLY A 296 -17.90 22.26 4.67
C GLY A 296 -16.49 21.67 4.52
N SER A 297 -16.26 20.69 3.64
CA SER A 297 -14.99 19.96 3.55
C SER A 297 -13.76 20.83 3.25
N ARG A 298 -13.94 22.00 2.64
CA ARG A 298 -12.86 22.97 2.42
C ARG A 298 -12.32 23.61 3.70
N SER A 299 -13.10 23.62 4.78
CA SER A 299 -12.66 24.15 6.08
C SER A 299 -12.03 23.10 7.00
N TRP A 300 -12.09 21.81 6.65
CA TRP A 300 -11.53 20.74 7.48
C TRP A 300 -10.01 20.80 7.50
N LYS A 301 -9.43 21.02 8.68
CA LYS A 301 -7.98 21.18 8.88
C LYS A 301 -7.18 20.00 8.37
N VAL A 302 -7.67 18.77 8.55
CA VAL A 302 -7.00 17.57 8.03
C VAL A 302 -6.90 17.58 6.50
N LEU A 303 -7.94 18.00 5.78
CA LEU A 303 -7.89 18.11 4.32
C LEU A 303 -6.99 19.26 3.85
N GLN A 304 -6.95 20.36 4.59
CA GLN A 304 -6.02 21.46 4.31
C GLN A 304 -4.56 21.06 4.54
N GLU A 305 -4.30 20.26 5.58
CA GLU A 305 -2.99 19.67 5.85
C GLU A 305 -2.56 18.76 4.69
N MET A 306 -3.45 17.84 4.28
CA MET A 306 -3.20 16.89 3.20
C MET A 306 -2.98 17.56 1.84
N ALA A 307 -3.73 18.62 1.54
CA ALA A 307 -3.63 19.36 0.27
C ALA A 307 -2.23 19.95 0.01
N ARG A 308 -1.41 20.13 1.06
CA ARG A 308 -0.02 20.60 0.91
C ARG A 308 0.93 19.53 0.36
N ARG A 309 0.54 18.25 0.43
CA ARG A 309 1.39 17.10 0.13
C ARG A 309 0.88 16.22 -1.00
N GLY A 310 -0.43 16.27 -1.27
CA GLY A 310 -1.06 15.46 -2.30
C GLY A 310 -2.44 15.99 -2.67
N ARG A 311 -3.12 15.28 -3.56
CA ARG A 311 -4.37 15.71 -4.19
C ARG A 311 -5.61 14.96 -3.69
N TYR A 312 -5.49 14.17 -2.63
CA TYR A 312 -6.64 13.44 -2.07
C TYR A 312 -7.79 14.40 -1.69
N SER A 313 -7.46 15.55 -1.10
CA SER A 313 -8.42 16.58 -0.70
C SER A 313 -9.26 17.11 -1.86
N ASP A 314 -8.69 17.20 -3.07
CA ASP A 314 -9.41 17.67 -4.26
C ASP A 314 -10.63 16.78 -4.53
N GLY A 315 -10.49 15.46 -4.37
CA GLY A 315 -11.59 14.51 -4.58
C GLY A 315 -12.75 14.73 -3.61
N ILE A 316 -12.44 15.01 -2.34
CA ILE A 316 -13.45 15.26 -1.31
C ILE A 316 -14.11 16.63 -1.50
N TRP A 317 -13.35 17.65 -1.88
CA TRP A 317 -13.91 18.97 -2.20
C TRP A 317 -14.82 18.93 -3.43
N ASP A 318 -14.39 18.27 -4.50
CA ASP A 318 -15.17 18.08 -5.72
C ASP A 318 -16.48 17.33 -5.48
N LEU A 319 -16.47 16.40 -4.52
CA LEU A 319 -17.64 15.68 -4.07
C LEU A 319 -18.62 16.60 -3.33
N GLY A 320 -18.14 17.38 -2.35
CA GLY A 320 -18.94 18.39 -1.66
C GLY A 320 -19.55 19.42 -2.61
N ASP A 321 -18.74 19.98 -3.51
CA ASP A 321 -19.18 20.93 -4.54
C ASP A 321 -20.22 20.31 -5.49
N GLY A 322 -20.09 19.02 -5.81
CA GLY A 322 -21.03 18.28 -6.63
C GLY A 322 -22.40 18.12 -5.95
N LEU A 323 -22.42 17.82 -4.65
CA LEU A 323 -23.63 17.67 -3.86
C LEU A 323 -24.40 18.99 -3.75
N VAL A 324 -23.70 20.10 -3.50
CA VAL A 324 -24.32 21.45 -3.47
C VAL A 324 -24.98 21.80 -4.80
N LYS A 325 -24.39 21.36 -5.92
CA LYS A 325 -24.92 21.57 -7.27
C LYS A 325 -26.02 20.56 -7.66
N GLY A 326 -26.40 19.65 -6.78
CA GLY A 326 -27.40 18.61 -7.05
C GLY A 326 -26.97 17.59 -8.11
N LYS A 327 -25.67 17.41 -8.34
CA LYS A 327 -25.17 16.41 -9.29
C LYS A 327 -25.42 15.00 -8.75
N ASP A 328 -25.73 14.07 -9.64
CA ASP A 328 -25.61 12.64 -9.34
C ASP A 328 -24.12 12.27 -9.33
N LEU A 329 -23.65 11.78 -8.18
CA LEU A 329 -22.24 11.47 -7.94
C LEU A 329 -22.01 9.98 -7.74
N ALA A 330 -22.99 9.11 -8.02
CA ALA A 330 -22.90 7.66 -7.77
C ALA A 330 -21.57 7.03 -8.26
N ARG A 331 -21.13 7.38 -9.48
CA ARG A 331 -19.84 6.90 -10.02
C ARG A 331 -18.62 7.44 -9.28
N ARG A 332 -18.68 8.68 -8.76
CA ARG A 332 -17.56 9.25 -7.99
C ARG A 332 -17.44 8.59 -6.63
N TRP A 333 -18.58 8.32 -5.98
CA TRP A 333 -18.61 7.62 -4.70
C TRP A 333 -18.03 6.20 -4.78
N ALA A 334 -18.30 5.48 -5.87
CA ALA A 334 -17.74 4.15 -6.10
C ALA A 334 -16.20 4.12 -6.17
N ASN A 335 -15.58 5.24 -6.52
CA ASN A 335 -14.11 5.37 -6.52
C ASN A 335 -13.54 5.79 -5.15
N VAL A 336 -14.40 6.16 -4.20
CA VAL A 336 -14.01 6.61 -2.86
C VAL A 336 -14.22 5.51 -1.82
N CYS A 337 -15.28 4.69 -1.90
CA CYS A 337 -15.75 3.87 -0.76
C CYS A 337 -15.51 2.35 -0.76
#